data_AF-A0A151R9S8-F1
#
_entry.id   AF-A0A151R9S8-F1
#
_cell.length_a   1.000
_cell.length_b   1.000
_cell.length_c   1.000
_cell.angle_alpha   90.00
_cell.angle_beta   90.00
_cell.angle_gamma   90.00
#
_symmetry.space_group_name_H-M   'P 1'
#
loop_
_entity.id
_entity.type
_entity.pdbx_description
1 polymer ?
#
loop_
_entity_poly.entity_id
_entity_poly.type
_entity_poly.pdbx_seq_one_letter_code
_entity_poly.pdbx_strand_id
1 'polypeptide(L)' 'MHEHVIEMVNIAAKLKSLGMNVDENFLVQFILNSLPSEYGPFQMNYNTMKDKWNVHELHNMLV' A
#
# COMPACT_ATOMS: atom_id res chain seq x y z
N MET A 1 -8.46 4.70 -7.99
CA MET A 1 -7.75 3.83 -7.02
C MET A 1 -6.89 2.77 -7.68
N HIS A 2 -7.38 2.01 -8.67
CA HIS A 2 -6.56 1.00 -9.35
C HIS A 2 -5.25 1.59 -9.93
N GLU A 3 -5.33 2.73 -10.61
CA GLU A 3 -4.17 3.44 -11.17
C GLU A 3 -3.18 3.89 -10.07
N HIS A 4 -3.68 4.40 -8.95
CA HIS A 4 -2.87 4.81 -7.80
C HIS A 4 -2.05 3.65 -7.23
N VAL A 5 -2.68 2.48 -7.04
CA VAL A 5 -1.96 1.28 -6.56
C VAL A 5 -0.88 0.84 -7.54
N ILE A 6 -1.15 0.86 -8.85
CA ILE A 6 -0.16 0.55 -9.89
C ILE A 6 1.01 1.53 -9.84
N GLU A 7 0.72 2.82 -9.70
CA GLU A 7 1.76 3.86 -9.59
C GLU A 7 2.65 3.64 -8.37
N MET A 8 2.07 3.35 -7.20
CA MET A 8 2.82 3.09 -5.98
C MET A 8 3.69 1.84 -6.09
N VAL A 9 3.20 0.77 -6.72
CA VAL A 9 4.00 -0.44 -7.01
C VAL A 9 5.16 -0.11 -7.94
N ASN A 10 4.96 0.72 -8.97
CA ASN A 10 6.03 1.15 -9.87
C ASN A 10 7.09 2.00 -9.15
N ILE A 11 6.68 2.90 -8.24
CA ILE A 11 7.61 3.67 -7.41
C ILE A 11 8.43 2.74 -6.50
N ALA A 12 7.78 1.77 -5.86
CA ALA A 12 8.45 0.79 -5.02
C ALA A 12 9.47 -0.06 -5.81
N ALA A 13 9.14 -0.44 -7.04
CA ALA A 13 10.09 -1.11 -7.94
C ALA A 13 11.30 -0.24 -8.28
N LYS A 14 11.09 1.07 -8.53
CA LYS A 14 12.19 2.04 -8.73
C LYS A 14 13.04 2.19 -7.47
N LEU A 15 12.45 2.31 -6.28
CA LEU A 15 13.18 2.37 -5.02
C LEU A 15 14.06 1.13 -4.81
N LYS A 16 13.52 -0.06 -5.11
CA LYS A 16 14.27 -1.31 -5.07
C LYS A 16 15.46 -1.29 -6.03
N SER A 17 15.29 -0.75 -7.24
CA SER A 17 16.39 -0.60 -8.20
C SER A 17 17.50 0.36 -7.74
N LEU A 18 17.17 1.29 -6.86
CA LEU A 18 18.13 2.22 -6.24
C LEU A 18 18.84 1.63 -5.01
N GLY A 19 18.63 0.33 -4.72
CA GLY A 19 19.27 -0.37 -3.61
C GLY A 19 18.52 -0.30 -2.29
N MET A 20 17.29 0.23 -2.28
CA MET A 20 16.43 0.17 -1.09
C MET A 20 15.86 -1.24 -0.91
N ASN A 21 15.87 -1.75 0.32
CA ASN A 21 15.14 -2.97 0.63
C ASN A 21 13.65 -2.65 0.72
N VAL A 22 12.91 -3.03 -0.31
CA VAL A 22 11.46 -2.91 -0.39
C VAL A 22 10.87 -4.31 -0.21
N ASP A 23 10.39 -4.58 1.01
CA ASP A 23 9.64 -5.79 1.31
C ASP A 23 8.12 -5.55 1.18
N GLU A 24 7.35 -6.64 1.31
CA GLU A 24 5.91 -6.61 1.13
C GLU A 24 5.19 -5.75 2.19
N ASN A 25 5.67 -5.79 3.44
CA ASN A 25 5.12 -4.97 4.52
C ASN A 25 5.34 -3.48 4.26
N PHE A 26 6.54 -3.11 3.81
CA PHE A 26 6.84 -1.75 3.40
C PHE A 26 5.91 -1.32 2.26
N LEU A 27 5.73 -2.16 1.23
CA LEU A 27 4.88 -1.82 0.10
C LEU A 27 3.41 -1.61 0.50
N VAL A 28 2.87 -2.47 1.38
CA VAL A 28 1.52 -2.31 1.92
C VAL A 28 1.37 -1.00 2.69
N GLN A 29 2.31 -0.70 3.59
CA GLN A 29 2.32 0.57 4.34
C GLN A 29 2.50 1.78 3.42
N PHE A 30 3.33 1.67 2.39
CA PHE A 30 3.58 2.73 1.42
C PHE A 30 2.33 3.07 0.61
N ILE A 31 1.59 2.04 0.16
CA ILE A 31 0.30 2.24 -0.52
C ILE A 31 -0.71 2.84 0.45
N LEU A 32 -0.85 2.30 1.67
CA LEU A 32 -1.79 2.81 2.67
C LEU A 32 -1.54 4.28 3.00
N ASN A 33 -0.30 4.67 3.26
CA ASN A 33 0.07 6.03 3.66
C ASN A 33 -0.02 7.05 2.51
N SER A 34 -0.02 6.60 1.26
CA SER A 34 -0.20 7.47 0.09
C SER A 34 -1.66 7.71 -0.29
N LEU A 35 -2.61 7.03 0.37
CA LEU A 35 -4.03 7.23 0.11
C LEU A 35 -4.46 8.67 0.49
N PRO A 36 -5.42 9.26 -0.26
CA PRO A 36 -6.03 10.55 0.10
C PRO A 36 -6.63 10.52 1.51
N SER A 37 -6.72 11.69 2.15
CA SER A 37 -7.29 11.83 3.50
C SER A 37 -8.73 11.32 3.63
N GLU A 38 -9.46 11.27 2.53
CA GLU A 38 -10.79 10.67 2.38
C GLU A 38 -10.82 9.19 2.81
N TYR A 39 -9.68 8.49 2.69
CA TYR A 39 -9.50 7.10 3.12
C TYR A 39 -9.03 6.97 4.58
N GLY A 40 -9.06 8.04 5.37
CA GLY A 40 -8.69 8.01 6.79
C GLY A 40 -9.38 6.89 7.58
N PRO A 41 -10.70 6.66 7.44
CA PRO A 41 -11.38 5.53 8.08
C PRO A 41 -10.85 4.16 7.64
N PHE A 42 -10.48 4.00 6.38
CA PHE A 42 -9.91 2.76 5.85
C PHE A 42 -8.52 2.46 6.45
N GLN A 43 -7.66 3.48 6.52
CA GLN A 43 -6.35 3.37 7.18
C GLN A 43 -6.51 3.04 8.67
N MET A 44 -7.42 3.72 9.38
CA MET A 44 -7.70 3.43 10.79
C MET A 44 -8.18 1.98 10.98
N ASN A 45 -9.09 1.51 10.13
CA ASN A 45 -9.57 0.12 10.16
C ASN A 45 -8.40 -0.86 9.97
N TYR A 46 -7.60 -0.69 8.92
CA TYR A 46 -6.43 -1.54 8.66
C TYR A 46 -5.45 -1.56 9.84
N ASN A 47 -5.21 -0.40 10.47
CA ASN A 47 -4.30 -0.30 11.62
C ASN A 47 -4.78 -1.13 12.82
N THR A 48 -6.09 -1.19 13.04
CA THR A 48 -6.70 -1.99 14.13
C THR A 48 -6.85 -3.48 13.80
N MET A 49 -6.72 -3.88 12.53
CA MET A 49 -6.77 -5.29 12.13
C MET A 49 -5.55 -6.06 12.64
N LYS A 50 -5.82 -7.23 13.25
CA LYS A 50 -4.79 -8.17 13.69
C LYS A 50 -4.16 -8.89 12.50
N ASP A 51 -5.00 -9.33 11.57
CA ASP A 51 -4.57 -9.99 10.34
C ASP A 51 -4.30 -8.91 9.28
N LYS A 52 -3.02 -8.80 8.89
CA LYS A 52 -2.58 -7.79 7.93
C LYS A 52 -2.72 -8.32 6.51
N TRP A 53 -3.33 -7.51 5.65
CA TRP A 53 -3.44 -7.83 4.23
C TRP A 53 -2.10 -7.76 3.52
N ASN A 54 -1.92 -8.65 2.55
CA ASN A 54 -0.90 -8.52 1.52
C ASN A 54 -1.31 -7.48 0.44
N VAL A 55 -0.42 -7.23 -0.52
CA VAL A 55 -0.67 -6.21 -1.56
C VAL A 55 -1.86 -6.56 -2.44
N HIS A 56 -2.08 -7.85 -2.72
CA HIS A 56 -3.19 -8.31 -3.56
C HIS A 56 -4.54 -8.11 -2.85
N GLU A 57 -4.62 -8.47 -1.59
CA GLU A 57 -5.81 -8.24 -0.75
C GLU A 57 -6.10 -6.75 -0.58
N LEU A 58 -5.06 -5.94 -0.31
CA LEU A 58 -5.20 -4.48 -0.23
C LEU A 58 -5.71 -3.89 -1.54
N HIS A 59 -5.20 -4.36 -2.69
CA HIS A 59 -5.64 -3.92 -4.01
C HIS A 59 -7.12 -4.24 -4.24
N ASN A 60 -7.58 -5.45 -3.88
CA ASN A 60 -8.99 -5.85 -4.00
C ASN A 60 -9.92 -5.03 -3.10
N MET A 61 -9.45 -4.54 -1.95
CA MET A 61 -10.26 -3.72 -1.03
C MET A 61 -10.34 -2.25 -1.43
N LEU A 62 -9.42 -1.78 -2.28
CA LEU A 62 -9.36 -0.39 -2.75
C LEU A 62 -10.04 -0.17 -4.11
N VAL A 63 -10.42 -1.24 -4.81
CA VAL A 63 -11.11 -1.25 -6.11
C VAL A 63 -12.58 -1.62 -5.92
#